data_AF-A0A3M1RLX5-F1
#
_entry.id   AF-A0A3M1RLX5-F1
#
_cell.length_a   1.000
_cell.length_b   1.000
_cell.length_c   1.000
_cell.angle_alpha   90.00
_cell.angle_beta   90.00
_cell.angle_gamma   90.00
#
_symmetry.space_group_name_H-M   'P 1'
#
loop_
_entity.id
_entity.type
_entity.pdbx_description
1 polymer ?
#
loop_
_entity_poly.entity_id
_entity_poly.type
_entity_poly.pdbx_seq_one_letter_code
_entity_poly.pdbx_strand_id
1 'polypeptide(L)'
;MPLARYAMYAWGAQILAAPTWDRGEPWISTLRHTAKEGRVYVVGCCSPMRKEDIPDRFSFKKDFLPDREWLNPGDSTIIDPDGKFLAEPVHNQETILYAEVDPRQLRGPRFQLDVAGHYARPDIFELIVHREARPLIRTVEDRGKPEERVAEEVGGEQE
;
A
#
# COMPACT_ATOMS: atom_id res chain seq x y z
N MET A 1 -10.37 0.89 0.99
CA MET A 1 -9.77 -0.46 1.14
C MET A 1 -9.88 -0.96 2.59
N PRO A 2 -11.08 -1.29 3.09
CA PRO A 2 -11.28 -1.59 4.51
C PRO A 2 -10.53 -2.84 5.01
N LEU A 3 -10.57 -3.95 4.27
CA LEU A 3 -9.94 -5.22 4.70
C LEU A 3 -8.41 -5.12 4.76
N ALA A 4 -7.79 -4.48 3.77
CA ALA A 4 -6.34 -4.28 3.76
C ALA A 4 -5.88 -3.41 4.95
N ARG A 5 -6.61 -2.33 5.25
CA ARG A 5 -6.34 -1.46 6.41
C ARG A 5 -6.47 -2.22 7.72
N TYR A 6 -7.56 -2.97 7.90
CA TYR A 6 -7.76 -3.80 9.08
C TYR A 6 -6.60 -4.78 9.31
N ALA A 7 -6.16 -5.49 8.25
CA ALA A 7 -5.01 -6.40 8.34
C ALA A 7 -3.73 -5.67 8.78
N MET A 8 -3.47 -4.49 8.23
CA MET A 8 -2.33 -3.66 8.64
C MET A 8 -2.41 -3.23 10.11
N TYR A 9 -3.60 -2.84 10.60
CA TYR A 9 -3.80 -2.50 12.01
C TYR A 9 -3.59 -3.70 12.92
N ALA A 10 -4.12 -4.87 12.55
CA ALA A 10 -3.93 -6.13 13.28
C ALA A 10 -2.44 -6.54 13.36
N TRP A 11 -1.66 -6.26 12.32
CA TRP A 11 -0.21 -6.46 12.32
C TRP A 11 0.57 -5.33 13.03
N GLY A 12 -0.12 -4.39 13.65
CA GLY A 12 0.48 -3.38 14.52
C GLY A 12 1.03 -2.17 13.78
N ALA A 13 0.65 -1.93 12.51
CA ALA A 13 1.11 -0.76 11.75
C ALA A 13 0.94 0.53 12.55
N GLN A 14 1.98 1.36 12.61
CA GLN A 14 2.00 2.62 13.38
C GLN A 14 1.99 3.85 12.48
N ILE A 15 2.53 3.69 11.27
CA ILE A 15 2.58 4.68 10.21
C ILE A 15 2.02 4.01 8.95
N LEU A 16 1.07 4.67 8.30
CA LEU A 16 0.49 4.23 7.05
C LEU A 16 0.86 5.21 5.94
N ALA A 17 1.62 4.74 4.96
CA ALA A 17 1.86 5.48 3.73
C ALA A 17 0.69 5.27 2.76
N ALA A 18 0.14 6.38 2.26
CA ALA A 18 -0.97 6.40 1.31
C ALA A 18 -0.56 7.19 0.05
N PRO A 19 0.34 6.63 -0.79
CA PRO A 19 0.65 7.21 -2.09
C PRO A 19 -0.57 7.15 -3.01
N THR A 20 -0.85 8.23 -3.73
CA THR A 20 -2.05 8.36 -4.56
C THR A 20 -1.86 9.33 -5.74
N TRP A 21 -2.81 9.30 -6.65
CA TRP A 21 -3.07 10.38 -7.62
C TRP A 21 -4.34 11.17 -7.28
N ASP A 22 -5.13 10.67 -6.33
CA ASP A 22 -6.37 11.32 -5.91
C ASP A 22 -6.09 12.53 -5.01
N ARG A 23 -7.04 13.47 -4.94
CA ARG A 23 -6.82 14.81 -4.38
C ARG A 23 -8.10 15.47 -3.89
N GLY A 24 -7.93 16.62 -3.23
CA GLY A 24 -9.02 17.43 -2.71
C GLY A 24 -9.69 16.84 -1.47
N GLU A 25 -10.75 17.51 -1.02
CA GLU A 25 -11.40 17.22 0.26
C GLU A 25 -11.89 15.78 0.44
N PRO A 26 -12.45 15.09 -0.58
CA PRO A 26 -12.83 13.68 -0.43
C PRO A 26 -11.66 12.75 -0.09
N TRP A 27 -10.48 13.01 -0.68
CA TRP A 27 -9.27 12.26 -0.36
C TRP A 27 -8.73 12.62 1.01
N ILE A 28 -8.64 13.91 1.33
CA ILE A 28 -8.15 14.40 2.62
C ILE A 28 -9.00 13.86 3.78
N SER A 29 -10.33 13.88 3.65
CA SER A 29 -11.24 13.31 4.64
C SER A 29 -11.04 11.80 4.83
N THR A 30 -10.76 11.06 3.75
CA THR A 30 -10.42 9.63 3.81
C THR A 30 -9.13 9.38 4.59
N LEU A 31 -8.10 10.20 4.40
CA LEU A 31 -6.84 10.10 5.15
C LEU A 31 -7.06 10.37 6.64
N ARG A 32 -7.83 11.41 6.98
CA ARG A 32 -8.14 11.76 8.38
C ARG A 32 -8.96 10.67 9.07
N HIS A 33 -9.96 10.15 8.38
CA HIS A 33 -10.76 9.02 8.88
C HIS A 33 -9.88 7.79 9.11
N THR A 34 -9.00 7.47 8.16
CA THR A 34 -8.07 6.34 8.25
C THR A 34 -7.15 6.46 9.47
N ALA A 35 -6.60 7.65 9.72
CA ALA A 35 -5.76 7.91 10.88
C ALA A 35 -6.52 7.71 12.20
N LYS A 36 -7.76 8.22 12.27
CA LYS A 36 -8.63 8.08 13.44
C LYS A 36 -9.11 6.66 13.69
N GLU A 37 -9.45 5.92 12.63
CA GLU A 37 -9.94 4.55 12.71
C GLU A 37 -8.83 3.60 13.17
N GLY A 38 -7.65 3.68 12.55
CA GLY A 38 -6.52 2.80 12.86
C GLY A 38 -5.70 3.22 14.06
N ARG A 39 -5.86 4.47 14.53
CA ARG A 39 -4.97 5.10 15.50
C ARG A 39 -3.51 4.98 15.08
N VAL A 40 -3.25 5.45 13.87
CA VAL A 40 -1.94 5.46 13.20
C VAL A 40 -1.65 6.83 12.65
N TYR A 41 -0.37 7.15 12.49
CA TYR A 41 0.02 8.29 11.67
C TYR A 41 -0.24 7.94 10.20
N VAL A 42 -0.74 8.89 9.42
CA VAL A 42 -1.00 8.71 7.99
C VAL A 42 -0.17 9.72 7.21
N VAL A 43 0.57 9.23 6.22
CA VAL A 43 1.33 10.04 5.26
C VAL A 43 0.62 9.95 3.92
N GLY A 44 -0.17 10.99 3.61
CA GLY A 44 -0.75 11.17 2.29
C GLY A 44 0.29 11.73 1.34
N CYS A 45 0.62 10.98 0.29
CA CYS A 45 1.58 11.41 -0.73
C CYS A 45 0.87 11.44 -2.08
N CYS A 46 0.60 12.64 -2.58
CA CYS A 46 0.09 12.86 -3.92
C CYS A 46 1.19 13.49 -4.76
N SER A 47 1.30 13.07 -6.02
CA SER A 47 2.25 13.64 -6.97
C SER A 47 1.69 14.92 -7.57
N PRO A 48 2.15 16.12 -7.17
CA PRO A 48 1.85 17.32 -7.92
C PRO A 48 2.46 17.19 -9.32
N MET A 49 1.72 17.60 -10.34
CA MET A 49 2.14 17.52 -11.73
C MET A 49 1.51 18.65 -12.53
N ARG A 50 2.35 19.39 -13.23
CA ARG A 50 1.97 20.44 -14.15
C ARG A 50 1.88 19.90 -15.57
N LYS A 51 1.19 20.66 -16.43
CA LYS A 51 1.14 20.37 -17.86
C LYS A 51 2.52 20.47 -18.51
N GLU A 52 3.38 21.37 -18.01
CA GLU A 52 4.74 21.58 -18.52
C GLU A 52 5.67 20.37 -18.31
N ASP A 53 5.43 19.58 -17.26
CA ASP A 53 6.21 18.37 -16.96
C ASP A 53 6.05 17.28 -18.03
N ILE A 54 5.00 17.36 -18.85
CA ILE A 54 4.80 16.46 -20.00
C ILE A 54 5.71 16.91 -21.15
N PRO A 55 6.62 16.05 -21.65
CA PRO A 55 7.46 16.39 -22.79
C PRO A 55 6.68 16.75 -24.06
N ASP A 56 7.12 17.77 -24.79
CA ASP A 56 6.44 18.27 -26.01
C ASP A 56 6.38 17.28 -27.17
N ARG A 57 7.19 16.21 -27.12
CA ARG A 57 7.14 15.12 -28.11
C ARG A 57 5.80 14.38 -28.12
N PHE A 58 5.02 14.50 -27.06
CA PHE A 58 3.72 13.85 -26.94
C PHE A 58 2.61 14.70 -27.55
N SER A 59 2.04 14.25 -28.66
CA SER A 59 0.98 14.96 -29.38
C SER A 59 -0.25 15.25 -28.52
N PHE A 60 -0.61 14.34 -27.61
CA PHE A 60 -1.76 14.48 -26.71
C PHE A 60 -1.64 15.66 -25.72
N LYS A 61 -0.45 16.25 -25.53
CA LYS A 61 -0.26 17.41 -24.65
C LYS A 61 -1.14 18.60 -25.07
N LYS A 62 -1.44 18.69 -26.37
CA LYS A 62 -2.30 19.73 -26.96
C LYS A 62 -3.77 19.58 -26.60
N ASP A 63 -4.20 18.38 -26.24
CA ASP A 63 -5.60 18.06 -25.93
C ASP A 63 -5.99 18.48 -24.51
N PHE A 64 -5.02 18.77 -23.63
CA PHE A 64 -5.29 19.34 -22.32
C PHE A 64 -5.78 20.78 -22.43
N LEU A 65 -6.75 21.14 -21.58
CA LEU A 65 -7.29 22.50 -21.45
C LEU A 65 -6.16 23.56 -21.38
N PRO A 66 -6.29 24.68 -22.12
CA PRO A 66 -5.23 25.68 -22.22
C PRO A 66 -4.96 26.38 -20.89
N ASP A 67 -6.00 26.65 -20.10
CA ASP A 67 -5.89 27.40 -18.83
C ASP A 67 -5.54 26.52 -17.62
N ARG A 68 -5.29 25.23 -17.84
CA ARG A 68 -4.99 24.28 -16.78
C ARG A 68 -3.49 24.08 -16.64
N GLU A 69 -2.89 24.85 -15.73
CA GLU A 69 -1.48 24.71 -15.34
C GLU A 69 -1.25 23.37 -14.62
N TRP A 70 -2.02 23.10 -13.55
CA TRP A 70 -1.89 21.90 -12.74
C TRP A 70 -2.78 20.77 -13.25
N LEU A 71 -2.15 19.70 -13.73
CA LEU A 71 -2.83 18.45 -14.05
C LEU A 71 -3.22 17.74 -12.76
N ASN A 72 -2.28 17.70 -11.81
CA ASN A 72 -2.49 17.35 -10.42
C ASN A 72 -1.93 18.43 -9.48
N PRO A 73 -2.76 19.12 -8.68
CA PRO A 73 -2.30 20.08 -7.70
C PRO A 73 -1.63 19.44 -6.47
N GLY A 74 -1.68 18.12 -6.29
CA GLY A 74 -1.11 17.44 -5.12
C GLY A 74 -2.12 17.18 -4.02
N ASP A 75 -1.98 17.87 -2.88
CA ASP A 75 -2.65 17.64 -1.58
C ASP A 75 -1.97 16.57 -0.69
N SER A 76 -0.64 16.47 -0.78
CA SER A 76 0.16 15.72 0.19
C SER A 76 -0.02 16.31 1.60
N THR A 77 -0.10 15.46 2.63
CA THR A 77 -0.37 15.86 4.02
C THR A 77 0.13 14.79 5.00
N ILE A 78 0.39 15.17 6.24
CA ILE A 78 0.74 14.24 7.33
C ILE A 78 -0.27 14.44 8.46
N ILE A 79 -0.86 13.33 8.93
CA ILE A 79 -1.98 13.33 9.88
C ILE A 79 -1.64 12.47 11.10
N ASP A 80 -2.05 12.95 12.27
CA ASP A 80 -1.89 12.26 13.55
C ASP A 80 -3.00 11.20 13.82
N PRO A 81 -2.84 10.34 14.83
CA PRO A 81 -3.82 9.31 15.21
C PRO A 81 -5.19 9.82 15.69
N ASP A 82 -5.33 11.13 15.90
CA ASP A 82 -6.58 11.80 16.23
C ASP A 82 -7.25 12.46 15.02
N GLY A 83 -6.64 12.35 13.84
CA GLY A 83 -7.16 12.92 12.59
C GLY A 83 -6.85 14.40 12.42
N LYS A 84 -5.86 14.94 13.15
CA LYS A 84 -5.37 16.31 13.03
C LYS A 84 -4.16 16.36 12.10
N PHE A 85 -3.98 17.47 11.40
CA PHE A 85 -2.82 17.67 10.55
C PHE A 85 -1.58 17.96 11.39
N LEU A 86 -0.52 17.20 11.14
CA LEU A 86 0.86 17.52 11.53
C LEU A 86 1.55 18.35 10.45
N ALA A 87 1.17 18.11 9.19
CA ALA A 87 1.51 18.95 8.04
C ALA A 87 0.24 19.15 7.21
N GLU A 88 -0.16 20.40 7.04
CA GLU A 88 -1.34 20.79 6.26
C GLU A 88 -1.24 20.31 4.79
N PRO A 89 -2.37 20.09 4.11
CA PRO A 89 -2.38 19.73 2.69
C PRO A 89 -1.66 20.76 1.81
N VAL A 90 -0.70 20.30 1.02
CA VAL A 90 0.05 21.15 0.08
C VAL A 90 -0.61 21.12 -1.30
N HIS A 91 -1.15 22.27 -1.70
CA HIS A 91 -1.86 22.44 -2.96
C HIS A 91 -1.05 23.31 -3.94
N ASN A 92 -0.99 22.90 -5.21
CA ASN A 92 -0.30 23.61 -6.30
C ASN A 92 1.18 23.93 -5.99
N GLN A 93 1.87 23.01 -5.32
CA GLN A 93 3.26 23.24 -4.94
C GLN A 93 4.03 21.92 -4.81
N GLU A 94 5.23 21.90 -5.39
CA GLU A 94 6.24 20.87 -5.13
C GLU A 94 7.01 21.23 -3.88
N THR A 95 6.99 20.34 -2.89
CA THR A 95 7.72 20.53 -1.63
C THR A 95 7.96 19.21 -0.93
N ILE A 96 8.79 19.24 0.10
CA ILE A 96 8.99 18.12 1.02
C ILE A 96 8.27 18.47 2.32
N LEU A 97 7.39 17.58 2.77
CA LEU A 97 6.73 17.69 4.06
C LEU A 97 7.54 16.99 5.14
N TYR A 98 7.68 17.65 6.28
CA TYR A 98 8.36 17.14 7.46
C TYR A 98 7.39 17.13 8.64
N ALA A 99 7.46 16.08 9.45
CA ALA A 99 6.75 15.99 10.73
C ALA A 99 7.56 15.12 11.69
N GLU A 100 7.54 15.47 12.97
CA GLU A 100 8.06 14.64 14.04
C GLU A 100 6.94 13.76 14.58
N VAL A 101 7.22 12.46 14.69
CA VAL A 101 6.26 11.48 15.22
C VAL A 101 6.89 10.69 16.35
N ASP A 102 6.10 10.43 17.40
CA ASP A 102 6.54 9.62 18.53
C ASP A 102 5.61 8.40 18.69
N PRO A 103 6.08 7.19 18.35
CA PRO A 103 5.29 5.97 18.48
C PRO A 103 4.75 5.71 19.89
N ARG A 104 5.35 6.28 20.94
CA ARG A 104 4.86 6.14 22.32
C ARG A 104 3.53 6.85 22.53
N GLN A 105 3.25 7.89 21.75
CA GLN A 105 1.99 8.63 21.81
C GLN A 105 0.79 7.81 21.32
N LEU A 106 1.01 6.72 20.59
CA LEU A 106 -0.05 5.84 20.09
C LEU A 106 -0.80 5.07 21.18
N ARG A 107 -0.20 4.92 22.37
CA ARG A 107 -0.82 4.17 23.48
C ARG A 107 -2.16 4.74 23.91
N GLY A 108 -2.24 6.07 24.09
CA GLY A 108 -3.47 6.75 24.51
C GLY A 108 -4.61 6.61 23.48
N PRO A 109 -4.39 6.98 22.21
CA PRO A 109 -5.39 6.83 21.15
C PRO A 109 -5.85 5.38 20.95
N ARG A 110 -4.93 4.40 20.97
CA ARG A 110 -5.29 2.97 20.85
C ARG A 110 -6.06 2.44 22.05
N PHE A 111 -5.78 2.95 23.25
CA PHE A 111 -6.59 2.63 24.43
C PHE A 111 -8.04 3.13 24.27
N GLN A 112 -8.26 4.27 23.61
CA GLN A 112 -9.61 4.79 23.35
C GLN A 112 -10.34 4.01 22.24
N LEU A 113 -9.61 3.54 21.23
CA LEU A 113 -10.16 2.78 20.11
C LEU A 113 -9.06 1.90 19.50
N ASP A 114 -9.27 0.60 19.50
CA ASP A 114 -8.43 -0.35 18.77
C ASP A 114 -9.34 -1.35 18.06
N VAL A 115 -9.56 -1.05 16.77
CA VAL A 115 -10.48 -1.77 15.89
C VAL A 115 -10.04 -3.21 15.63
N ALA A 116 -8.74 -3.50 15.72
CA ALA A 116 -8.19 -4.83 15.48
C ALA A 116 -7.82 -5.57 16.79
N GLY A 117 -8.04 -4.94 17.94
CA GLY A 117 -7.87 -5.55 19.27
C GLY A 117 -9.20 -5.65 20.02
N HIS A 118 -9.35 -4.89 21.10
CA HIS A 118 -10.50 -5.02 22.01
C HIS A 118 -11.88 -4.69 21.41
N TYR A 119 -11.96 -4.07 20.23
CA TYR A 119 -13.21 -3.88 19.48
C TYR A 119 -13.44 -4.90 18.35
N ALA A 120 -12.50 -5.83 18.10
CA ALA A 120 -12.48 -6.69 16.91
C ALA A 120 -13.60 -7.76 16.84
N ARG A 121 -14.17 -8.17 17.98
CA ARG A 121 -15.17 -9.25 18.08
C ARG A 121 -14.79 -10.54 17.31
N PRO A 122 -13.64 -11.17 17.65
CA PRO A 122 -13.18 -12.40 16.98
C PRO A 122 -14.12 -13.60 17.21
N ASP A 123 -15.08 -13.49 18.12
CA ASP A 123 -16.16 -14.46 18.34
C ASP A 123 -17.26 -14.40 17.27
N ILE A 124 -17.34 -13.31 16.48
CA ILE A 124 -18.31 -13.14 15.39
C ILE A 124 -17.62 -13.01 14.04
N PHE A 125 -16.54 -12.22 13.97
CA PHE A 125 -15.89 -11.86 12.72
C PHE A 125 -14.48 -12.43 12.63
N GLU A 126 -14.16 -13.02 11.48
CA GLU A 126 -12.82 -13.49 11.14
C GLU A 126 -12.37 -12.85 9.83
N LEU A 127 -11.09 -12.45 9.77
CA LEU A 127 -10.43 -12.04 8.53
C LEU A 127 -9.30 -13.03 8.19
N ILE A 128 -9.44 -13.72 7.06
CA ILE A 128 -8.42 -14.62 6.52
C ILE A 128 -7.57 -13.87 5.49
N VAL A 129 -6.25 -13.83 5.71
CA VAL A 129 -5.28 -13.20 4.79
C VAL A 129 -4.36 -14.24 4.20
N HIS A 130 -4.47 -14.47 2.89
CA HIS A 130 -3.54 -15.35 2.16
C HIS A 130 -2.22 -14.62 1.89
N ARG A 131 -1.11 -15.12 2.46
CA ARG A 131 0.22 -14.51 2.34
C ARG A 131 1.13 -15.17 1.30
N GLU A 132 0.75 -16.34 0.81
CA GLU A 132 1.53 -17.07 -0.18
C GLU A 132 1.43 -16.43 -1.56
N ALA A 133 2.52 -16.49 -2.32
CA ALA A 133 2.53 -16.05 -3.70
C ALA A 133 1.56 -16.90 -4.54
N ARG A 134 0.69 -16.24 -5.30
CA ARG A 134 -0.20 -16.88 -6.28
C ARG A 134 0.29 -16.53 -7.68
N PRO A 135 1.25 -17.28 -8.25
CA PRO A 135 1.77 -16.98 -9.57
C PRO A 135 0.67 -17.16 -10.62
N LEU A 136 0.55 -16.18 -11.53
CA LEU A 136 -0.43 -16.21 -12.63
C LEU A 136 -0.10 -17.31 -13.65
N ILE A 137 1.19 -17.63 -13.81
CA ILE A 137 1.68 -18.67 -14.69
C ILE A 137 2.63 -19.55 -13.89
N ARG A 138 2.43 -20.87 -13.95
CA ARG A 138 3.37 -21.86 -13.42
C ARG A 138 3.98 -22.60 -14.60
N THR A 139 5.30 -22.51 -14.75
CA THR A 139 6.05 -23.29 -15.73
C THR A 139 6.44 -24.63 -15.11
N VAL A 140 6.24 -25.70 -15.87
CA VAL A 140 6.71 -27.04 -15.49
C VAL A 140 7.83 -27.36 -16.45
N GLU A 141 9.03 -27.58 -15.94
CA GLU A 141 10.11 -28.15 -16.75
C GLU A 141 9.78 -29.62 -17.00
N ASP A 142 9.71 -29.99 -18.28
CA ASP A 142 9.39 -31.35 -18.69
C ASP A 142 10.39 -32.31 -18.03
N ARG A 143 9.89 -33.33 -17.33
CA ARG A 143 10.76 -34.28 -16.63
C ARG A 143 11.61 -34.95 -17.70
N GLY A 144 12.93 -34.71 -17.66
CA GLY A 144 13.90 -35.38 -18.50
C GLY A 144 13.58 -36.87 -18.59
N LYS A 145 13.63 -37.41 -19.81
CA LYS A 145 13.33 -38.81 -20.14
C LYS A 145 13.90 -39.74 -19.05
N PRO A 146 13.15 -40.78 -18.62
CA PRO A 146 13.69 -41.72 -17.65
C PRO A 146 14.97 -42.33 -18.22
N GLU A 147 16.08 -42.21 -17.49
CA GLU A 147 17.33 -42.86 -17.84
C GLU A 147 17.05 -44.37 -18.00
N GLU A 148 17.44 -44.92 -19.16
CA GLU A 148 17.37 -46.35 -19.42
C GLU A 148 18.11 -47.09 -18.31
N ARG A 149 17.38 -47.90 -17.54
CA ARG A 149 18.00 -48.89 -16.67
C ARG A 149 18.75 -49.87 -17.56
N VAL A 150 20.08 -49.74 -17.60
CA VAL A 150 20.96 -50.75 -18.18
C VAL A 150 20.71 -52.04 -17.40
N ALA A 151 20.18 -53.05 -18.07
CA ALA A 151 20.08 -54.39 -17.51
C ALA A 151 21.51 -54.93 -17.34
N GLU A 152 21.95 -55.16 -16.10
CA GLU A 152 23.12 -55.99 -15.85
C GLU A 152 22.78 -57.41 -16.33
N GLU A 153 23.42 -57.82 -17.42
CA GLU A 153 23.52 -59.23 -17.79
C GLU A 153 24.23 -59.95 -16.65
N VAL A 154 23.47 -60.76 -15.92
CA VAL A 154 24.02 -61.74 -14.99
C VAL A 154 24.71 -62.80 -15.83
N GLY A 155 26.01 -62.59 -16.06
CA GLY A 155 26.90 -63.59 -16.62
C GLY A 155 26.88 -64.84 -15.73
N GLY A 156 26.60 -65.98 -16.35
CA GLY A 156 26.74 -67.27 -15.71
C GLY A 156 28.20 -67.70 -15.56
N GLU A 157 28.34 -68.89 -14.96
CA GLU A 157 29.56 -69.72 -14.83
C GLU A 157 30.55 -69.23 -13.74
N GLN A 158 31.09 -70.04 -12.84
CA GLN A 158 31.15 -71.49 -12.59
C GLN A 158 31.77 -71.63 -11.17
N GLU A 159 31.28 -72.55 -10.33
CA GLU A 159 32.03 -73.67 -9.70
C GLU A 159 31.10 -74.48 -8.78
#